data_AF-A4G528-F1
#
_entry.id   AF-A4G528-F1
#
_cell.length_a   1.000
_cell.length_b   1.000
_cell.length_c   1.000
_cell.angle_alpha   90.00
_cell.angle_beta   90.00
_cell.angle_gamma   90.00
#
_symmetry.space_group_name_H-M   'P 1'
#
loop_
_entity.id
_entity.type
_entity.pdbx_description
1 polymer ?
#
loop_
_entity_poly.entity_id
_entity_poly.type
_entity_poly.pdbx_seq_one_letter_code
_entity_poly.pdbx_strand_id
1 'polypeptide(L)' 'MALLEDIVNKQKDGAQFVISAQMLHLDPEEFDTLVHMWLEDGGLGFELSGVPHRKCVDGEFFIDRITVRRVIAPK' A
#
# COMPACT_ATOMS: atom_id res chain seq x y z
N MET A 1 6.36 1.50 14.40
CA MET A 1 6.06 1.06 13.01
C MET A 1 4.85 0.12 13.00
N ALA A 2 3.73 0.47 13.63
CA ALA A 2 2.62 -0.47 13.87
C ALA A 2 1.46 -0.33 12.86
N LEU A 3 1.30 0.83 12.24
CA LEU A 3 0.01 1.19 11.64
C LEU A 3 -0.36 0.38 10.38
N LEU A 4 0.62 0.06 9.53
CA LEU A 4 0.37 -0.73 8.33
C LEU A 4 0.10 -2.20 8.65
N GLU A 5 0.97 -2.85 9.45
CA GLU A 5 0.77 -4.24 9.86
C GLU A 5 -0.57 -4.40 10.60
N ASP A 6 -0.96 -3.41 11.42
CA ASP A 6 -2.26 -3.36 12.07
C ASP A 6 -3.42 -3.27 11.07
N ILE A 7 -3.30 -2.47 10.01
CA ILE A 7 -4.31 -2.38 8.94
C ILE A 7 -4.46 -3.74 8.27
N VAL A 8 -3.35 -4.37 7.89
CA VAL A 8 -3.32 -5.60 7.12
C VAL A 8 -3.80 -6.79 7.97
N ASN A 9 -3.37 -6.91 9.23
CA ASN A 9 -3.74 -8.00 10.13
C ASN A 9 -5.22 -7.96 10.55
N LYS A 10 -5.89 -6.83 10.40
CA LYS A 10 -7.35 -6.72 10.59
C LYS A 10 -8.16 -7.24 9.40
N GLN A 11 -7.54 -7.47 8.25
CA GLN A 11 -8.22 -7.95 7.05
C GLN A 11 -8.29 -9.47 7.01
N LYS A 12 -9.39 -10.00 6.46
CA LYS A 12 -9.53 -11.42 6.19
C LYS A 12 -8.62 -11.83 5.03
N ASP A 13 -8.19 -13.09 5.03
CA ASP A 13 -7.45 -13.64 3.90
C ASP A 13 -8.24 -13.54 2.60
N GLY A 14 -7.57 -13.12 1.52
CA GLY A 14 -8.18 -12.87 0.22
C GLY A 14 -9.00 -11.58 0.14
N ALA A 15 -9.17 -10.82 1.22
CA ALA A 15 -9.87 -9.53 1.18
C ALA A 15 -9.08 -8.53 0.32
N GLN A 16 -9.81 -7.79 -0.51
CA GLN A 16 -9.27 -6.69 -1.30
C GLN A 16 -9.64 -5.37 -0.62
N PHE A 17 -8.64 -4.52 -0.42
CA PHE A 17 -8.80 -3.26 0.30
C PHE A 17 -7.79 -2.22 -0.21
N VAL A 18 -7.94 -1.00 0.30
CA VAL A 18 -7.17 0.16 -0.15
C VAL A 18 -6.22 0.60 0.96
N ILE A 19 -5.00 0.99 0.56
CA ILE A 19 -4.03 1.67 1.42
C ILE A 19 -3.71 3.00 0.74
N SER A 20 -3.75 4.09 1.50
CA SER A 20 -3.41 5.44 1.02
C SER A 20 -2.34 6.11 1.87
N ALA A 21 -1.66 7.10 1.29
CA ALA A 21 -0.65 7.93 1.96
C ALA A 21 -1.20 8.55 3.25
N GLN A 22 -2.43 9.11 3.18
CA GLN A 22 -3.10 9.72 4.34
C GLN A 22 -3.34 8.75 5.49
N MET A 23 -3.62 7.47 5.21
CA MET A 23 -3.80 6.46 6.25
C MET A 23 -2.51 6.22 7.03
N LEU A 24 -1.35 6.36 6.38
CA LEU A 24 -0.04 6.18 7.00
C LEU A 24 0.57 7.49 7.51
N HIS A 25 -0.16 8.61 7.39
CA HIS A 25 0.36 9.96 7.69
C HIS A 25 1.62 10.31 6.89
N LEU A 26 1.68 9.87 5.64
CA LEU A 26 2.76 10.14 4.69
C LEU A 26 2.29 11.11 3.61
N ASP A 27 3.24 11.87 3.07
CA ASP A 27 3.03 12.63 1.86
C ASP A 27 3.11 11.73 0.61
N PRO A 28 2.58 12.15 -0.55
CA PRO A 28 2.56 11.32 -1.77
C PRO A 28 3.94 10.84 -2.21
N GLU A 29 4.98 11.68 -2.09
CA GLU A 29 6.37 11.35 -2.46
C GLU A 29 6.94 10.21 -1.59
N GLU A 30 6.72 10.29 -0.28
CA GLU A 30 7.16 9.27 0.68
C GLU A 30 6.40 7.96 0.46
N PHE A 31 5.09 8.05 0.21
CA PHE A 31 4.26 6.88 -0.06
C PHE A 31 4.63 6.21 -1.37
N ASP A 32 4.93 6.98 -2.42
CA ASP A 32 5.37 6.46 -3.72
C ASP A 32 6.65 5.64 -3.58
N THR A 33 7.64 6.19 -2.88
CA THR A 33 8.90 5.48 -2.56
C THR A 33 8.63 4.18 -1.81
N LEU A 34 7.74 4.21 -0.82
CA LEU A 34 7.37 3.04 -0.01
C LEU A 34 6.69 1.95 -0.84
N VAL A 35 5.78 2.33 -1.74
CA VAL A 35 5.12 1.39 -2.65
C VAL A 35 6.10 0.76 -3.63
N HIS A 36 7.07 1.53 -4.13
CA HIS A 36 8.14 1.02 -4.97
C HIS A 36 8.97 -0.04 -4.24
N MET A 37 9.33 0.19 -2.97
CA MET A 37 10.03 -0.82 -2.16
C MET A 37 9.21 -2.11 -1.99
N TRP A 38 7.89 -2.01 -1.76
CA TRP A 38 7.04 -3.21 -1.65
C TRP A 38 6.88 -3.98 -2.95
N LEU A 39 6.96 -3.30 -4.10
CA LEU A 39 6.95 -3.96 -5.40
C LEU A 39 8.23 -4.76 -5.65
N GLU A 40 9.37 -4.30 -5.13
CA GLU A 40 10.68 -4.93 -5.31
C GLU A 40 10.90 -6.08 -4.31
N ASP A 41 10.65 -5.83 -3.02
CA ASP A 41 10.97 -6.78 -1.94
C ASP A 41 9.83 -7.75 -1.62
N GLY A 42 8.64 -7.52 -2.18
CA GLY A 42 7.40 -8.21 -1.84
C GLY A 42 6.68 -7.57 -0.65
N GLY A 43 5.36 -7.45 -0.76
CA GLY A 43 4.53 -6.74 0.23
C GLY A 43 4.47 -7.42 1.60
N LEU A 44 4.08 -6.63 2.62
CA LEU A 44 3.93 -7.08 4.01
C LEU A 44 2.68 -7.95 4.22
N GLY A 45 2.69 -9.15 3.63
CA GLY A 45 1.55 -10.07 3.66
C GLY A 45 0.35 -9.57 2.87
N PHE A 46 0.57 -8.76 1.83
CA PHE A 46 -0.42 -8.44 0.81
C PHE A 46 0.26 -8.37 -0.55
N GLU A 47 -0.54 -8.54 -1.61
CA GLU A 47 -0.11 -8.35 -2.99
C GLU A 47 -0.84 -7.15 -3.61
N LEU A 48 -0.19 -6.47 -4.56
CA LEU A 48 -0.80 -5.36 -5.26
C LEU A 48 -1.88 -5.88 -6.22
N SER A 49 -3.05 -5.23 -6.21
CA SER A 49 -4.20 -5.62 -6.99
C SER A 49 -4.73 -4.44 -7.79
N GLY A 50 -4.51 -4.47 -9.10
CA GLY A 50 -4.94 -3.41 -10.01
C GLY A 50 -3.93 -2.27 -10.15
N VAL A 51 -4.37 -1.18 -10.78
CA VAL A 51 -3.50 -0.04 -11.13
C VAL A 51 -3.45 0.96 -9.97
N PRO A 52 -2.26 1.34 -9.47
CA PRO A 52 -2.11 2.39 -8.47
C PRO A 52 -2.74 3.71 -8.93
N HIS A 53 -3.46 4.35 -8.01
CA HIS A 53 -3.92 5.72 -8.20
C HIS A 53 -2.76 6.67 -7.97
N ARG A 54 -2.68 7.72 -8.78
CA ARG A 54 -1.61 8.71 -8.76
C ARG A 54 -2.18 10.11 -8.59
N LYS A 55 -1.47 10.93 -7.84
CA LYS A 55 -1.74 12.35 -7.64
C LYS A 55 -0.62 13.17 -8.29
N CYS A 56 -1.00 14.24 -8.99
CA CYS A 56 -0.05 15.21 -9.51
C CYS A 56 0.26 16.24 -8.42
N VAL A 57 1.55 16.41 -8.11
CA VAL A 57 2.08 17.44 -7.20
C VAL A 57 3.19 18.16 -7.95
N ASP A 58 3.03 19.47 -8.13
CA ASP A 58 4.01 20.34 -8.81
C ASP A 58 4.49 19.86 -10.19
N GLY A 59 3.63 19.15 -10.92
CA GLY A 59 3.92 18.64 -12.27
C GLY A 59 4.46 17.21 -12.32
N GLU A 60 4.71 16.59 -11.17
CA GLU A 60 5.15 15.20 -11.04
C GLU A 60 4.02 14.30 -10.52
N PHE A 61 4.00 13.04 -10.96
CA PHE A 61 2.97 12.08 -10.56
C PHE A 61 3.50 11.09 -9.54
N PHE A 62 2.88 11.07 -8.36
CA PHE A 62 3.21 10.16 -7.28
C PHE A 62 2.05 9.22 -6.99
N ILE A 63 2.33 7.97 -6.65
CA ILE A 63 1.32 7.07 -6.10
C ILE A 63 0.92 7.62 -4.73
N ASP A 64 -0.39 7.81 -4.52
CA ASP A 64 -0.95 8.22 -3.23
C ASP A 64 -1.90 7.16 -2.66
N ARG A 65 -2.28 6.17 -3.47
CA ARG A 65 -3.20 5.11 -3.09
C ARG A 65 -3.03 3.86 -3.94
N ILE A 66 -2.95 2.72 -3.27
CA ILE A 66 -2.92 1.39 -3.89
C ILE A 66 -4.12 0.55 -3.46
N THR A 67 -4.51 -0.36 -4.33
CA THR A 67 -5.44 -1.44 -3.98
C THR A 67 -4.61 -2.70 -3.82
N VAL A 68 -4.87 -3.44 -2.75
CA VAL A 68 -4.09 -4.63 -2.37
C VAL A 68 -5.03 -5.77 -2.00
N ARG A 69 -4.53 -6.99 -2.06
CA ARG A 69 -5.20 -8.19 -1.58
C ARG A 69 -4.39 -8.83 -0.45
N ARG A 70 -5.04 -9.17 0.66
CA ARG A 70 -4.41 -9.92 1.75
C ARG A 70 -4.02 -11.31 1.23
N VAL A 71 -2.73 -11.63 1.26
CA VAL A 71 -2.25 -13.00 1.04
C VAL A 71 -2.26 -13.75 2.36
N ILE A 72 -2.56 -15.05 2.30
CA ILE A 72 -2.63 -15.93 3.48
C ILE A 72 -1.25 -15.96 4.12
N ALA A 73 -1.14 -15.50 5.37
CA ALA A 73 0.07 -15.72 6.14
C ALA A 73 0.24 -17.25 6.33
N PRO A 74 1.40 -17.85 5.98
CA PRO A 74 1.63 -19.25 6.28
C PRO A 74 1.46 -19.44 7.80
N LYS A 75 0.59 -20.38 8.17
CA LYS A 75 0.33 -20.76 9.57
C LYS A 75 1.55 -21.43 10.19
#